data_AF-A0A1I7WKL4-F1
#
_entry.id   AF-A0A1I7WKL4-F1
#
_cell.length_a   1.000
_cell.length_b   1.000
_cell.length_c   1.000
_cell.angle_alpha   90.00
_cell.angle_beta   90.00
_cell.angle_gamma   90.00
#
_symmetry.space_group_name_H-M   'P 1'
#
loop_
_entity.id
_entity.type
_entity.pdbx_description
1 polymer ?
#
loop_
_entity_poly.entity_id
_entity_poly.type
_entity_poly.pdbx_seq_one_letter_code
_entity_poly.pdbx_strand_id
1 'polypeptide(L)' 'MRKIEKLGKWVLHELSEDRIGRRLNSCISLHVTQRNKNFLWEIVTGVDSGQPTTSKIHSVHLVGHEECAVL' A
#
# COMPACT_ATOMS: atom_id res chain seq x y z
N MET A 1 -7.50 -0.89 -7.51
CA MET A 1 -6.46 -0.16 -8.28
C MET A 1 -7.04 1.17 -8.73
N ARG A 2 -6.36 2.29 -8.45
CA ARG A 2 -6.86 3.63 -8.85
C ARG A 2 -6.81 3.70 -10.38
N LYS A 3 -7.96 3.99 -11.01
CA LYS A 3 -8.00 4.33 -12.43
C LYS A 3 -7.94 5.84 -12.56
N ILE A 4 -7.26 6.32 -13.58
CA ILE A 4 -7.26 7.73 -13.98
C ILE A 4 -7.96 7.86 -15.31
N GLU A 5 -8.73 8.93 -15.47
CA GLU A 5 -9.31 9.26 -16.76
C GLU A 5 -8.23 9.90 -17.62
N LYS A 6 -7.95 9.28 -18.78
CA LYS A 6 -7.05 9.83 -19.79
C LYS A 6 -7.79 9.77 -21.12
N LEU A 7 -8.05 10.94 -21.72
CA LEU A 7 -8.75 11.07 -23.01
C LEU A 7 -10.12 10.35 -23.03
N GLY A 8 -10.91 10.48 -21.95
CA GLY A 8 -12.24 9.86 -21.83
C GLY A 8 -12.24 8.35 -21.57
N LYS A 9 -11.07 7.73 -21.36
CA LYS A 9 -10.93 6.31 -21.01
C LYS A 9 -10.36 6.16 -19.60
N TRP A 10 -10.95 5.26 -18.83
CA TRP A 10 -10.43 4.88 -17.51
C TRP A 10 -9.27 3.90 -17.66
N VAL A 11 -8.04 4.37 -17.43
CA VAL A 11 -6.82 3.59 -17.52
C VAL A 11 -6.28 3.32 -16.11
N LEU A 12 -5.64 2.17 -15.89
CA LEU A 12 -4.95 1.90 -14.64
C LEU A 12 -3.87 2.96 -14.40
N HIS A 13 -3.81 3.49 -13.17
CA HIS A 13 -2.76 4.42 -12.80
C HIS A 13 -1.42 3.69 -12.74
N GLU A 14 -0.63 3.86 -13.79
CA GLU A 14 0.75 3.40 -13.85
C GLU A 14 1.64 4.26 -12.93
N LEU A 15 2.62 3.63 -12.30
CA LEU A 15 3.58 4.30 -11.44
C LEU A 15 4.93 4.33 -12.15
N SER A 16 5.64 5.45 -12.07
CA SER A 16 7.05 5.48 -12.41
C SER A 16 7.86 4.60 -11.45
N GLU A 17 9.00 4.09 -11.91
CA GLU A 17 9.92 3.25 -11.11
C GLU A 17 10.31 3.92 -9.78
N ASP A 18 10.62 5.21 -9.80
CA ASP A 18 10.90 6.00 -8.59
C ASP A 18 9.72 5.97 -7.58
N ARG A 19 8.47 6.06 -8.07
CA ARG A 19 7.29 5.98 -7.20
C ARG A 19 7.07 4.57 -6.67
N ILE A 20 7.45 3.54 -7.43
CA ILE A 20 7.45 2.15 -6.98
C ILE A 20 8.47 1.98 -5.85
N GLY A 21 9.71 2.43 -6.05
CA GLY A 21 10.78 2.36 -5.05
C GLY A 21 10.41 3.08 -3.75
N ARG A 22 9.89 4.31 -3.82
CA ARG A 22 9.44 5.07 -2.64
C ARG A 22 8.32 4.38 -1.87
N ARG A 23 7.35 3.79 -2.58
CA ARG A 23 6.26 3.02 -1.96
C ARG A 23 6.81 1.77 -1.28
N LEU A 24 7.67 1.02 -1.95
CA LEU A 24 8.28 -0.19 -1.41
C LEU A 24 9.07 0.11 -0.13
N ASN A 25 9.95 1.13 -0.17
CA ASN A 25 10.74 1.52 0.99
C ASN A 25 9.86 1.91 2.19
N SER A 26 8.81 2.71 1.94
CA SER A 26 7.84 3.09 2.98
C SER A 26 7.11 1.88 3.57
N CYS A 27 6.67 0.94 2.72
CA CYS A 27 6.01 -0.29 3.16
C CYS A 27 6.95 -1.17 4.01
N ILE A 28 8.21 -1.33 3.61
CA ILE A 28 9.21 -2.09 4.36
C ILE A 28 9.41 -1.48 5.74
N SER A 29 9.62 -0.15 5.82
CA SER A 29 9.80 0.55 7.10
C SER A 29 8.58 0.36 8.01
N LEU A 30 7.37 0.58 7.49
CA LEU A 30 6.13 0.40 8.26
C LEU A 30 5.96 -1.04 8.75
N HIS A 31 6.31 -2.01 7.91
CA HIS A 31 6.19 -3.43 8.25
C HIS A 31 7.18 -3.85 9.33
N VAL A 32 8.42 -3.36 9.29
CA VAL A 32 9.41 -3.58 10.35
C VAL A 32 8.93 -2.98 11.67
N THR A 33 8.47 -1.73 11.68
CA THR A 33 7.92 -1.08 12.87
C THR A 33 6.73 -1.87 13.43
N GLN A 34 5.85 -2.37 12.56
CA GLN A 34 4.63 -3.09 12.94
C GLN A 34 4.95 -4.46 13.57
N ARG A 35 5.98 -5.15 13.07
CA ARG A 35 6.47 -6.39 13.67
C ARG A 35 7.14 -6.16 15.02
N ASN A 36 7.84 -5.05 15.19
CA ASN A 36 8.50 -4.72 16.45
C ASN A 36 7.50 -4.30 17.53
N LYS A 37 6.47 -3.53 17.18
CA LYS A 37 5.36 -3.17 18.06
C LYS A 37 4.09 -3.06 17.22
N ASN A 38 3.07 -3.84 17.58
CA ASN A 38 1.78 -3.75 16.91
C ASN A 38 1.15 -2.38 17.22
N PHE A 39 1.07 -1.51 16.20
CA PHE A 39 0.46 -0.19 16.28
C PHE A 39 -0.82 -0.07 15.44
N LEU A 40 -1.25 -1.13 14.75
CA LEU A 40 -2.47 -1.11 13.92
C LEU A 40 -3.73 -0.71 14.70
N TRP A 41 -3.79 -1.03 15.99
CA TRP A 41 -4.92 -0.66 16.85
C TRP A 41 -4.92 0.84 17.24
N GLU A 42 -3.77 1.52 17.11
CA GLU A 42 -3.64 2.97 17.35
C GLU A 42 -3.93 3.80 16.09
N ILE A 43 -3.94 3.18 14.89
CA ILE A 43 -4.11 3.92 13.63
C ILE A 43 -5.58 4.33 13.44
N VAL A 44 -5.81 5.65 13.42
CA VAL A 44 -7.05 6.26 12.92
C VAL A 44 -6.82 6.74 11.49
N THR A 45 -7.55 6.16 10.52
CA THR A 45 -7.50 6.58 9.12
C THR A 45 -8.65 7.52 8.79
N GLY A 46 -8.32 8.80 8.56
CA GLY A 46 -9.24 9.75 7.93
C GLY A 46 -9.04 9.73 6.43
N VAL A 47 -10.07 9.40 5.66
CA VAL A 47 -10.09 9.63 4.22
C VAL A 47 -11.24 10.55 3.90
N ASP A 48 -10.96 11.68 3.26
CA ASP A 48 -12.00 12.52 2.66
C ASP A 48 -12.45 11.84 1.36
N SER A 49 -13.12 10.71 1.51
CA SER A 49 -14.00 10.20 0.49
C SER A 49 -15.36 10.83 0.78
N GLY A 50 -15.96 11.53 -0.18
CA GLY A 50 -17.36 11.99 -0.07
C GLY A 50 -18.40 10.87 0.11
N GLN A 51 -17.98 9.64 0.48
CA GLN A 51 -18.76 8.50 0.92
C GLN A 51 -17.99 7.70 1.99
N PRO A 52 -18.65 7.16 3.03
CA PRO A 52 -17.98 6.35 4.04
C PRO A 52 -17.63 4.96 3.50
N THR A 53 -16.35 4.59 3.50
CA THR A 53 -15.91 3.19 3.29
C THR A 53 -15.27 2.65 4.55
N THR A 54 -15.94 1.68 5.19
CA THR A 54 -15.44 0.94 6.35
C THR A 54 -14.28 0.06 5.92
N SER A 55 -13.04 0.49 6.18
CA SER A 55 -11.86 -0.32 5.90
C SER A 55 -11.72 -1.41 6.97
N LYS A 56 -12.24 -2.61 6.69
CA LYS A 56 -11.88 -3.80 7.48
C LYS A 56 -10.39 -4.06 7.25
N ILE A 57 -9.58 -3.86 8.29
CA ILE A 57 -8.16 -4.22 8.30
C ILE A 57 -8.10 -5.75 8.29
N HIS A 58 -8.14 -6.34 7.10
CA HIS A 58 -7.73 -7.73 6.94
C HIS A 58 -6.21 -7.74 7.04
N SER A 59 -5.70 -8.48 8.03
CA SER A 59 -4.30 -8.87 8.13
C SER A 59 -3.90 -9.57 6.82
N VAL A 60 -3.31 -8.81 5.91
CA VAL A 60 -2.70 -9.37 4.71
C VAL A 60 -1.39 -9.97 5.20
N HIS A 61 -1.38 -11.29 5.40
CA HIS A 61 -0.13 -12.03 5.45
C HIS A 61 0.55 -11.81 4.10
N LEU A 62 1.54 -10.92 4.07
CA LEU A 62 2.51 -10.88 2.99
C LEU A 62 3.27 -12.20 3.10
N VAL A 63 2.78 -13.23 2.40
CA VAL A 63 3.57 -14.43 2.11
C VAL A 63 4.85 -13.92 1.46
N GLY A 64 5.96 -14.09 2.17
CA GLY A 64 7.27 -13.74 1.67
C GLY A 64 7.48 -14.46 0.35
N HIS A 65 7.67 -13.70 -0.71
CA HIS A 65 8.28 -14.24 -1.91
C HIS A 65 9.76 -14.44 -1.56
N GLU A 66 10.06 -15.62 -1.03
CA GLU A 66 11.41 -16.17 -1.04
C GLU A 66 11.88 -16.19 -2.51
N GLU A 67 13.17 -15.98 -2.73
CA GLU A 67 13.83 -15.74 -4.03
C GLU A 67 13.96 -14.26 -4.45
N CYS A 68 14.75 -13.52 -3.67
CA CYS A 68 15.67 -12.52 -4.22
C CYS A 68 17.08 -12.85 -3.76
N ALA A 69 17.60 -14.00 -4.19
CA ALA A 69 19.03 -14.17 -4.34
C ALA A 69 19.40 -13.52 -5.68
N VAL A 70 20.00 -12.34 -5.62
CA VAL A 70 20.77 -11.78 -6.74
C VAL A 70 22.17 -11.56 -6.19
N LEU A 71 23.11 -12.33 -6.76
CA LEU A 71 24.56 -12.25 -6.60
C LEU A 71 25.09 -10.83 -6.81
#